data_AF-A0A9E6WE19-F1
#
_entry.id   AF-A0A9E6WE19-F1
#
_cell.length_a   1.000
_cell.length_b   1.000
_cell.length_c   1.000
_cell.angle_alpha   90.00
_cell.angle_beta   90.00
_cell.angle_gamma   90.00
#
_symmetry.space_group_name_H-M   'P 1'
#
loop_
_entity.id
_entity.type
_entity.pdbx_description
1 polymer ?
#
loop_
_entity_poly.entity_id
_entity_poly.type
_entity_poly.pdbx_seq_one_letter_code
_entity_poly.pdbx_strand_id
1 'polypeptide(L)'
;MPFEIGSGAPRKIAVIGAGISGMGAAHRLGDAHRVTLFEAEGRLGGHARTIVAGRRGDQPVDTGFIVFNYANYPHLAALFAELDVPVVKSNMSFGASIGGGALEYGLHSLDALFAQRANLARPAFLRMVRDILRFNKSGLALSKANPDLSIGEFLDLMKLGPWFRDHYLAPFSGAIWSTPTEKIMDFPAYAMMQFFENHALLNTTGQHQWYTVQGGSVEYVRRVEASLR
;
A
#
# COMPACT_ATOMS: atom_id res chain seq x y z
N MET A 1 10.03 -39.02 29.84
CA MET A 1 9.13 -39.33 28.70
C MET A 1 8.65 -38.01 28.12
N PRO A 2 9.34 -37.42 27.14
CA PRO A 2 8.77 -36.26 26.46
C PRO A 2 7.60 -36.76 25.60
N PHE A 3 6.47 -36.08 25.70
CA PHE A 3 5.35 -36.28 24.79
C PHE A 3 5.80 -35.82 23.41
N GLU A 4 6.19 -36.77 22.55
CA GLU A 4 6.24 -36.50 21.12
C GLU A 4 4.81 -36.18 20.68
N ILE A 5 4.54 -34.90 20.43
CA ILE A 5 3.40 -34.50 19.60
C ILE A 5 3.79 -34.96 18.20
N GLY A 6 3.56 -36.24 17.90
CA GLY A 6 3.73 -36.76 16.55
C GLY A 6 2.89 -35.89 15.62
N SER A 7 3.53 -35.30 14.61
CA SER A 7 2.83 -34.58 13.55
C SER A 7 1.74 -35.52 13.02
N GLY A 8 0.47 -35.15 13.19
CA GLY A 8 -0.65 -36.00 12.77
C GLY A 8 -0.50 -36.42 11.30
N ALA A 9 -0.99 -37.60 10.95
CA ALA A 9 -0.87 -38.16 9.60
C ALA A 9 -1.24 -37.12 8.50
N PRO A 10 -0.53 -37.12 7.35
CA PRO A 10 -0.78 -36.17 6.28
C PRO A 10 -2.26 -36.08 5.90
N ARG A 11 -2.82 -34.85 5.92
CA ARG A 11 -4.22 -34.60 5.59
C ARG A 11 -4.39 -34.29 4.11
N LYS A 12 -5.61 -34.47 3.60
CA LYS A 12 -6.04 -33.94 2.29
C LYS A 12 -6.74 -32.60 2.52
N ILE A 13 -6.20 -31.52 1.97
CA ILE A 13 -6.66 -30.16 2.22
C ILE A 13 -7.04 -29.50 0.89
N ALA A 14 -8.20 -28.88 0.83
CA ALA A 14 -8.60 -28.03 -0.29
C ALA A 14 -8.44 -26.55 0.10
N VAL A 15 -7.77 -25.78 -0.75
CA VAL A 15 -7.67 -24.31 -0.64
C VAL A 15 -8.45 -23.70 -1.79
N ILE A 16 -9.41 -22.82 -1.49
CA ILE A 16 -10.29 -22.19 -2.47
C ILE A 16 -9.86 -20.73 -2.68
N GLY A 17 -9.45 -20.41 -3.90
CA GLY A 17 -8.88 -19.13 -4.31
C GLY A 17 -7.35 -19.14 -4.29
N ALA A 18 -6.72 -18.77 -5.40
CA ALA A 18 -5.29 -18.70 -5.61
C ALA A 18 -4.75 -17.27 -5.67
N GLY A 19 -5.33 -16.36 -4.88
CA GLY A 19 -4.67 -15.11 -4.50
C GLY A 19 -3.44 -15.38 -3.61
N ILE A 20 -2.72 -14.32 -3.24
CA ILE A 20 -1.52 -14.44 -2.40
C ILE A 20 -1.76 -15.21 -1.09
N SER A 21 -2.92 -15.04 -0.46
CA SER A 21 -3.28 -15.76 0.77
C SER A 21 -3.44 -17.27 0.54
N GLY A 22 -4.16 -17.66 -0.52
CA GLY A 22 -4.39 -19.06 -0.85
C GLY A 22 -3.13 -19.75 -1.36
N MET A 23 -2.34 -19.09 -2.20
CA MET A 23 -1.04 -19.59 -2.64
C MET A 23 -0.06 -19.74 -1.48
N GLY A 24 0.03 -18.74 -0.59
CA GLY A 24 0.88 -18.81 0.60
C GLY A 24 0.45 -19.92 1.56
N ALA A 25 -0.85 -20.11 1.76
CA ALA A 25 -1.38 -21.22 2.55
C ALA A 25 -1.07 -22.58 1.91
N ALA A 26 -1.28 -22.72 0.59
CA ALA A 26 -1.00 -23.95 -0.12
C ALA A 26 0.49 -24.31 -0.07
N HIS A 27 1.37 -23.32 -0.24
CA HIS A 27 2.81 -23.49 -0.17
C HIS A 27 3.24 -24.00 1.21
N ARG A 28 2.78 -23.36 2.30
CA ARG A 28 3.16 -23.76 3.66
C ARG A 28 2.51 -25.05 4.15
N LEU A 29 1.31 -25.39 3.67
CA LEU A 29 0.65 -26.65 4.02
C LEU A 29 1.21 -27.83 3.21
N GLY A 30 1.79 -27.56 2.02
CA GLY A 30 2.34 -28.57 1.12
C GLY A 30 3.47 -29.39 1.73
N ASP A 31 4.23 -28.81 2.66
CA ASP A 31 5.36 -29.48 3.33
C ASP A 31 4.93 -30.72 4.14
N ALA A 32 3.70 -30.74 4.66
CA ALA A 32 3.21 -31.78 5.57
C ALA A 32 1.91 -32.46 5.11
N HIS A 33 1.23 -31.90 4.10
CA HIS A 33 -0.12 -32.31 3.72
C HIS A 33 -0.29 -32.38 2.21
N ARG A 34 -1.27 -33.15 1.75
CA ARG A 34 -1.68 -33.20 0.35
C ARG A 34 -2.68 -32.08 0.09
N VAL A 35 -2.21 -31.00 -0.52
CA VAL A 35 -3.02 -29.81 -0.80
C VAL A 35 -3.53 -29.81 -2.24
N THR A 36 -4.79 -29.45 -2.43
CA THR A 36 -5.37 -29.11 -3.74
C THR A 36 -5.79 -27.65 -3.72
N LEU A 37 -5.20 -26.83 -4.58
CA LEU A 37 -5.55 -25.43 -4.76
C LEU A 37 -6.53 -25.26 -5.92
N PHE A 38 -7.67 -24.62 -5.67
CA PHE A 38 -8.70 -24.34 -6.65
C PHE A 38 -8.74 -22.84 -6.95
N GLU A 39 -8.82 -22.47 -8.22
CA GLU A 39 -8.94 -21.08 -8.69
C GLU A 39 -10.02 -21.00 -9.75
N ALA A 40 -10.81 -19.92 -9.72
CA ALA A 40 -11.89 -19.68 -10.66
C ALA A 40 -11.38 -19.09 -11.99
N GLU A 41 -10.33 -18.27 -11.95
CA GLU A 41 -9.68 -17.72 -13.14
C GLU A 41 -8.76 -18.72 -13.83
N GLY A 42 -8.46 -18.48 -15.11
CA GLY A 42 -7.44 -19.23 -15.86
C GLY A 42 -5.99 -18.91 -15.49
N ARG A 43 -5.76 -18.28 -14.33
CA ARG A 43 -4.45 -17.86 -13.82
C ARG A 43 -4.45 -17.83 -12.29
N LEU A 44 -3.28 -18.04 -11.69
CA LEU A 44 -3.08 -17.78 -10.26
C LEU A 44 -2.74 -16.30 -10.01
N GLY A 45 -2.76 -15.89 -8.74
CA GLY A 45 -2.30 -14.58 -8.28
C GLY A 45 -3.40 -13.62 -7.83
N GLY A 46 -4.65 -13.77 -8.31
CA GLY A 46 -5.75 -12.87 -7.97
C GLY A 46 -5.42 -11.41 -8.30
N HIS A 47 -5.39 -10.52 -7.28
CA HIS A 47 -4.99 -9.11 -7.42
C HIS A 47 -3.51 -8.90 -7.83
N ALA A 48 -2.67 -9.92 -7.71
CA ALA A 48 -1.34 -9.92 -8.33
C ALA A 48 -1.51 -10.12 -9.83
N ARG A 49 -1.39 -9.04 -10.58
CA ARG A 49 -1.71 -9.01 -12.00
C ARG A 49 -0.74 -8.11 -12.74
N THR A 50 0.13 -8.73 -13.52
CA THR A 50 1.02 -8.06 -14.45
C THR A 50 0.46 -8.17 -15.86
N ILE A 51 0.41 -7.04 -16.58
CA ILE A 51 0.15 -6.98 -18.02
C ILE A 51 1.39 -6.47 -18.74
N VAL A 52 1.54 -6.83 -20.01
CA VAL A 52 2.59 -6.24 -20.85
C VAL A 52 2.02 -5.02 -21.56
N ALA A 53 2.70 -3.88 -21.41
CA ALA A 53 2.29 -2.58 -21.92
C ALA A 53 3.53 -1.74 -22.32
N GLY A 54 3.40 -0.41 -22.28
CA GLY A 54 4.47 0.53 -22.62
C GLY A 54 4.55 0.83 -24.12
N ARG A 55 5.37 1.83 -24.48
CA ARG A 55 5.45 2.35 -25.86
C ARG A 55 5.84 1.29 -26.90
N ARG A 56 6.60 0.26 -26.50
CA ARG A 56 7.03 -0.84 -27.38
C ARG A 56 6.26 -2.14 -27.11
N GLY A 57 5.31 -2.16 -26.17
CA GLY A 57 4.58 -3.37 -25.79
C GLY A 57 5.45 -4.43 -25.12
N ASP A 58 6.50 -4.03 -24.41
CA ASP A 58 7.51 -4.90 -23.79
C ASP A 58 7.64 -4.68 -22.27
N GLN A 59 6.88 -3.75 -21.69
CA GLN A 59 7.01 -3.36 -20.29
C GLN A 59 6.01 -4.13 -19.42
N PRO A 60 6.44 -4.97 -18.48
CA PRO A 60 5.55 -5.50 -17.45
C PRO A 60 5.06 -4.37 -16.54
N VAL A 61 3.74 -4.30 -16.35
CA VAL A 61 3.03 -3.31 -15.53
C VAL A 61 2.07 -4.03 -14.60
N ASP A 62 2.24 -3.85 -13.30
CA ASP A 62 1.31 -4.34 -12.30
C ASP A 62 0.08 -3.44 -12.19
N THR A 63 -1.11 -4.03 -12.19
CA THR A 63 -2.40 -3.32 -12.11
C THR A 63 -3.13 -3.53 -10.79
N GLY A 64 -2.50 -4.18 -9.81
CA GLY A 64 -3.10 -4.47 -8.51
C GLY A 64 -2.05 -4.40 -7.41
N PHE A 65 -1.45 -5.54 -7.05
CA PHE A 65 -0.30 -5.52 -6.14
C PHE A 65 0.93 -4.95 -6.84
N ILE A 66 1.48 -3.83 -6.35
CA ILE A 66 2.60 -3.11 -6.98
C ILE A 66 3.82 -3.03 -6.06
N VAL A 67 3.62 -2.86 -4.74
CA VAL A 67 4.72 -2.65 -3.78
C VAL A 67 4.52 -3.34 -2.44
N PHE A 68 5.63 -3.56 -1.74
CA PHE A 68 5.69 -4.02 -0.35
C PHE A 68 6.89 -3.40 0.38
N ASN A 69 6.99 -3.63 1.68
CA ASN A 69 8.18 -3.32 2.47
C ASN A 69 8.44 -4.41 3.53
N TYR A 70 9.68 -4.52 4.02
CA TYR A 70 10.06 -5.58 4.96
C TYR A 70 9.45 -5.41 6.37
N ALA A 71 9.07 -4.19 6.76
CA ALA A 71 8.53 -3.93 8.09
C ALA A 71 7.07 -4.41 8.20
N ASN A 72 6.26 -4.14 7.18
CA ASN A 72 4.83 -4.40 7.17
C ASN A 72 4.46 -5.74 6.53
N TYR A 73 5.37 -6.36 5.78
CA TYR A 73 5.11 -7.59 5.03
C TYR A 73 6.13 -8.70 5.34
N PRO A 74 6.38 -9.05 6.62
CA PRO A 74 7.44 -9.99 6.98
C PRO A 74 7.21 -11.39 6.39
N HIS A 75 5.96 -11.87 6.36
CA HIS A 75 5.64 -13.18 5.80
C HIS A 75 5.79 -13.24 4.28
N LEU A 76 5.38 -12.18 3.58
CA LEU A 76 5.57 -12.08 2.13
C LEU A 76 7.06 -11.98 1.78
N ALA A 77 7.80 -11.18 2.54
CA ALA A 77 9.24 -11.03 2.36
C ALA A 77 9.99 -12.34 2.60
N ALA A 78 9.58 -13.12 3.62
CA ALA A 78 10.14 -14.45 3.86
C ALA A 78 9.86 -15.41 2.70
N LEU A 79 8.63 -15.44 2.17
CA LEU A 79 8.27 -16.23 0.99
C LEU A 79 9.08 -15.80 -0.25
N PHE A 80 9.28 -14.50 -0.44
CA PHE A 80 10.06 -13.98 -1.56
C PHE A 80 11.53 -14.36 -1.45
N ALA A 81 12.10 -14.34 -0.25
CA ALA A 81 13.46 -14.79 0.00
C ALA A 81 13.62 -16.31 -0.20
N GLU A 82 12.65 -17.09 0.26
CA GLU A 82 12.61 -18.55 0.10
C GLU A 82 12.55 -18.99 -1.37
N LEU A 83 11.86 -18.23 -2.21
CA LEU A 83 11.64 -18.55 -3.63
C LEU A 83 12.51 -17.75 -4.60
N ASP A 84 13.53 -17.02 -4.11
CA ASP A 84 14.39 -16.17 -4.92
C ASP A 84 13.62 -15.23 -5.86
N VAL A 85 12.61 -14.54 -5.33
CA VAL A 85 11.82 -13.55 -6.05
C VAL A 85 12.67 -12.29 -6.26
N PRO A 86 12.81 -11.78 -7.50
CA PRO A 86 13.65 -10.62 -7.76
C PRO A 86 12.95 -9.35 -7.28
N VAL A 87 13.53 -8.68 -6.28
CA VAL A 87 12.98 -7.46 -5.68
C VAL A 87 13.90 -6.27 -5.91
N VAL A 88 13.31 -5.13 -6.23
CA VAL A 88 14.04 -3.87 -6.48
C VAL A 88 13.43 -2.74 -5.67
N LYS A 89 14.25 -1.74 -5.33
CA LYS A 89 13.81 -0.57 -4.57
C LYS A 89 12.80 0.24 -5.40
N SER A 90 11.73 0.66 -4.73
CA SER A 90 10.77 1.65 -5.24
C SER A 90 10.78 2.86 -4.32
N ASN A 91 10.69 4.06 -4.89
CA ASN A 91 10.64 5.29 -4.10
C ASN A 91 9.21 5.62 -3.64
N MET A 92 8.18 4.99 -4.22
CA MET A 92 6.74 5.22 -3.94
C MET A 92 6.39 6.69 -3.67
N SER A 93 7.00 7.60 -4.43
CA SER A 93 6.86 9.03 -4.19
C SER A 93 5.46 9.50 -4.56
N PHE A 94 4.92 10.44 -3.80
CA PHE A 94 3.66 11.11 -4.15
C PHE A 94 3.92 12.40 -4.94
N GLY A 95 3.11 12.59 -5.98
CA GLY A 95 3.00 13.84 -6.74
C GLY A 95 1.55 14.06 -7.18
N ALA A 96 1.13 15.31 -7.19
CA ALA A 96 -0.20 15.72 -7.63
C ALA A 96 -0.07 16.75 -8.75
N SER A 97 -0.87 16.57 -9.81
CA SER A 97 -1.13 17.57 -10.85
C SER A 97 -2.64 17.77 -10.94
N ILE A 98 -3.10 18.98 -10.62
CA ILE A 98 -4.51 19.30 -10.44
C ILE A 98 -4.93 20.36 -11.46
N GLY A 99 -6.10 20.17 -12.07
CA GLY A 99 -6.67 21.12 -13.04
C GLY A 99 -5.81 21.27 -14.30
N GLY A 100 -5.20 20.18 -14.78
CA GLY A 100 -4.33 20.21 -15.96
C GLY A 100 -3.01 20.95 -15.76
N GLY A 101 -2.45 20.90 -14.54
CA GLY A 101 -1.20 21.58 -14.19
C GLY A 101 -1.38 22.97 -13.58
N ALA A 102 -2.61 23.39 -13.25
CA ALA A 102 -2.87 24.63 -12.52
C ALA A 102 -2.26 24.65 -11.11
N LEU A 103 -2.10 23.46 -10.52
CA LEU A 103 -1.33 23.21 -9.31
C LEU A 103 -0.55 21.91 -9.44
N GLU A 104 0.76 21.99 -9.27
CA GLU A 104 1.65 20.82 -9.23
C GLU A 104 2.59 20.87 -8.02
N TYR A 105 2.71 19.74 -7.33
CA TYR A 105 3.66 19.55 -6.24
C TYR A 105 3.91 18.07 -5.95
N GLY A 106 5.05 17.76 -5.32
CA GLY A 106 5.36 16.45 -4.75
C GLY A 106 5.74 16.54 -3.28
N LEU A 107 5.88 15.39 -2.61
CA LEU A 107 6.14 15.33 -1.16
C LEU A 107 7.51 14.76 -0.79
N HIS A 108 8.29 14.28 -1.76
CA HIS A 108 9.55 13.57 -1.50
C HIS A 108 10.76 14.51 -1.23
N SER A 109 10.64 15.80 -1.53
CA SER A 109 11.67 16.81 -1.27
C SER A 109 11.07 18.22 -1.29
N LEU A 110 11.80 19.21 -0.77
CA LEU A 110 11.40 20.62 -0.90
C LEU A 110 11.37 21.08 -2.36
N ASP A 111 12.28 20.56 -3.18
CA ASP A 111 12.31 20.89 -4.60
C ASP A 111 11.06 20.37 -5.32
N ALA A 112 10.60 19.16 -4.97
CA ALA A 112 9.35 18.60 -5.46
C ALA A 112 8.12 19.33 -4.91
N LEU A 113 8.14 19.71 -3.63
CA LEU A 113 7.05 20.49 -3.01
C LEU A 113 6.85 21.83 -3.73
N PHE A 114 7.94 22.45 -4.17
CA PHE A 114 7.93 23.66 -4.98
C PHE A 114 8.34 23.39 -6.42
N ALA A 115 7.96 22.24 -6.99
CA ALA A 115 8.21 21.91 -8.40
C ALA A 115 7.67 23.03 -9.30
N GLN A 116 6.50 23.57 -8.94
CA GLN A 116 5.96 24.81 -9.47
C GLN A 116 6.35 25.99 -8.57
N ARG A 117 7.38 26.76 -8.95
CA ARG A 117 7.96 27.85 -8.13
C ARG A 117 6.96 28.95 -7.75
N ALA A 118 5.94 29.19 -8.57
CA ALA A 118 4.87 30.14 -8.27
C ALA A 118 4.11 29.82 -6.95
N ASN A 119 4.17 28.57 -6.48
CA ASN A 119 3.57 28.17 -5.21
C ASN A 119 4.23 28.83 -3.98
N LEU A 120 5.49 29.30 -4.09
CA LEU A 120 6.14 30.08 -3.03
C LEU A 120 5.42 31.40 -2.74
N ALA A 121 4.78 31.98 -3.76
CA ALA A 121 4.02 33.22 -3.63
C ALA A 121 2.51 32.98 -3.47
N ARG A 122 2.06 31.72 -3.32
CA ARG A 122 0.64 31.35 -3.23
C ARG A 122 0.24 31.13 -1.77
N PRO A 123 -0.45 32.08 -1.11
CA PRO A 123 -0.72 31.98 0.33
C PRO A 123 -1.56 30.76 0.71
N ALA A 124 -2.47 30.34 -0.17
CA ALA A 124 -3.30 29.17 0.07
C ALA A 124 -2.49 27.86 0.05
N PHE A 125 -1.47 27.77 -0.81
CA PHE A 125 -0.55 26.63 -0.85
C PHE A 125 0.32 26.59 0.40
N LEU A 126 0.88 27.72 0.83
CA LEU A 126 1.69 27.77 2.06
C LEU A 126 0.86 27.42 3.31
N ARG A 127 -0.41 27.83 3.35
CA ARG A 127 -1.36 27.40 4.41
C ARG A 127 -1.61 25.89 4.36
N MET A 128 -1.79 25.32 3.18
CA MET A 128 -1.91 23.86 3.00
C MET A 128 -0.68 23.13 3.56
N VAL A 129 0.53 23.58 3.22
CA VAL A 129 1.79 22.98 3.71
C VAL A 129 1.88 23.05 5.23
N ARG A 130 1.55 24.19 5.83
CA ARG A 130 1.48 24.32 7.29
C ARG A 130 0.46 23.36 7.91
N ASP A 131 -0.70 23.21 7.28
CA ASP A 131 -1.76 22.31 7.74
C ASP A 131 -1.32 20.84 7.63
N ILE A 132 -0.55 20.45 6.59
CA ILE A 132 0.11 19.14 6.49
C ILE A 132 1.03 18.89 7.68
N LEU A 133 1.93 19.83 7.99
CA LEU A 133 2.85 19.69 9.13
C LEU A 133 2.11 19.55 10.46
N ARG A 134 1.02 20.29 10.64
CA ARG A 134 0.18 20.21 11.84
C ARG A 134 -0.56 18.88 11.94
N PHE A 135 -1.13 18.40 10.82
CA PHE A 135 -1.78 17.11 10.72
C PHE A 135 -0.80 15.97 11.07
N ASN A 136 0.40 15.99 10.48
CA ASN A 136 1.44 15.01 10.74
C ASN A 136 1.92 15.02 12.19
N LYS A 137 2.11 16.21 12.78
CA LYS A 137 2.62 16.35 14.15
C LYS A 137 1.62 15.92 15.23
N SER A 138 0.34 16.23 15.05
CA SER A 138 -0.65 16.14 16.14
C SER A 138 -1.85 15.25 15.81
N GLY A 139 -2.02 14.85 14.56
CA GLY A 139 -3.20 14.12 14.10
C GLY A 139 -3.36 12.78 14.82
N LEU A 140 -2.29 12.01 14.99
CA LEU A 140 -2.40 10.67 15.59
C LEU A 140 -2.86 10.75 17.04
N ALA A 141 -2.26 11.63 17.84
CA ALA A 141 -2.64 11.82 19.23
C ALA A 141 -4.09 12.31 19.37
N LEU A 142 -4.51 13.25 18.52
CA LEU A 142 -5.87 13.76 18.55
C LEU A 142 -6.90 12.71 18.11
N SER A 143 -6.59 11.91 17.09
CA SER A 143 -7.46 10.82 16.63
C SER A 143 -7.64 9.72 17.68
N LYS A 144 -6.60 9.44 18.48
CA LYS A 144 -6.68 8.48 19.61
C LYS A 144 -7.63 8.99 20.70
N ALA A 145 -7.62 10.30 20.95
CA ALA A 145 -8.52 10.93 21.92
C ALA A 145 -9.97 11.05 21.41
N ASN A 146 -10.20 10.89 20.10
CA ASN A 146 -11.50 11.05 19.46
C ASN A 146 -11.73 9.96 18.40
N PRO A 147 -11.81 8.67 18.79
CA PRO A 147 -11.76 7.54 17.85
C PRO A 147 -12.98 7.45 16.94
N ASP A 148 -14.12 8.01 17.36
CA ASP A 148 -15.40 7.91 16.67
C ASP A 148 -15.63 9.01 15.62
N LEU A 149 -14.71 9.99 15.51
CA LEU A 149 -14.86 11.07 14.53
C LEU A 149 -14.66 10.54 13.11
N SER A 150 -15.55 11.01 12.23
CA SER A 150 -15.30 10.97 10.79
C SER A 150 -14.10 11.82 10.42
N ILE A 151 -13.51 11.60 9.24
CA ILE A 151 -12.44 12.45 8.72
C ILE A 151 -12.92 13.90 8.64
N GLY A 152 -14.13 14.17 8.17
CA GLY A 152 -14.68 15.53 8.09
C GLY A 152 -14.67 16.25 9.43
N GLU A 153 -15.30 15.66 10.45
CA GLU A 153 -15.36 16.23 11.80
C GLU A 153 -13.96 16.37 12.42
N PHE A 154 -13.06 15.44 12.11
CA PHE A 154 -11.68 15.50 12.57
C PHE A 154 -10.91 16.67 11.96
N LEU A 155 -11.11 16.97 10.67
CA LEU A 155 -10.52 18.14 10.02
C LEU A 155 -11.03 19.45 10.63
N ASP A 156 -12.32 19.51 10.96
CA ASP A 156 -12.95 20.66 11.60
C ASP A 156 -12.42 20.87 13.02
N LEU A 157 -12.31 19.80 13.81
CA LEU A 157 -11.68 19.81 15.13
C LEU A 157 -10.23 20.29 15.05
N MET A 158 -9.49 19.78 14.06
CA MET A 158 -8.14 20.23 13.75
C MET A 158 -8.11 21.57 13.01
N LYS A 159 -9.22 22.26 12.75
CA LYS A 159 -9.24 23.54 12.01
C LYS A 159 -8.32 23.53 10.78
N LEU A 160 -8.34 22.45 9.99
CA LEU A 160 -7.54 22.32 8.77
C LEU A 160 -8.32 22.90 7.59
N GLY A 161 -7.65 23.67 6.74
CA GLY A 161 -8.31 24.45 5.71
C GLY A 161 -8.81 23.62 4.52
N PRO A 162 -9.70 24.18 3.68
CA PRO A 162 -10.21 23.50 2.48
C PRO A 162 -9.10 23.13 1.49
N TRP A 163 -8.01 23.91 1.42
CA TRP A 163 -6.85 23.53 0.59
C TRP A 163 -6.18 22.24 1.06
N PHE A 164 -6.04 22.04 2.38
CA PHE A 164 -5.55 20.77 2.93
C PHE A 164 -6.49 19.62 2.58
N ARG A 165 -7.80 19.82 2.76
CA ARG A 165 -8.81 18.81 2.43
C ARG A 165 -8.80 18.42 0.96
N ASP A 166 -8.93 19.41 0.08
CA ASP A 166 -9.25 19.20 -1.35
C ASP A 166 -8.01 18.93 -2.20
N HIS A 167 -6.86 19.53 -1.85
CA HIS A 167 -5.65 19.46 -2.68
C HIS A 167 -4.57 18.58 -2.09
N TYR A 168 -4.67 18.14 -0.83
CA TYR A 168 -3.75 17.20 -0.21
C TYR A 168 -4.44 15.91 0.24
N LEU A 169 -5.34 15.98 1.23
CA LEU A 169 -5.86 14.76 1.86
C LEU A 169 -6.71 13.93 0.89
N ALA A 170 -7.65 14.56 0.17
CA ALA A 170 -8.48 13.87 -0.80
C ALA A 170 -7.67 13.15 -1.90
N PRO A 171 -6.74 13.82 -2.64
CA PRO A 171 -5.94 13.13 -3.66
C PRO A 171 -4.98 12.10 -3.07
N PHE A 172 -4.38 12.37 -1.90
CA PHE A 172 -3.49 11.44 -1.22
C PHE A 172 -4.23 10.16 -0.79
N SER A 173 -5.40 10.31 -0.17
CA SER A 173 -6.26 9.19 0.22
C SER A 173 -6.82 8.44 -0.99
N GLY A 174 -7.18 9.15 -2.08
CA GLY A 174 -7.63 8.53 -3.33
C GLY A 174 -6.56 7.63 -3.95
N ALA A 175 -5.29 8.04 -3.88
CA ALA A 175 -4.16 7.23 -4.36
C ALA A 175 -3.90 5.97 -3.51
N ILE A 176 -4.31 5.96 -2.23
CA ILE A 176 -4.08 4.84 -1.30
C ILE A 176 -5.25 3.86 -1.28
N TRP A 177 -6.49 4.37 -1.18
CA TRP A 177 -7.67 3.55 -0.90
C TRP A 177 -8.60 3.32 -2.08
N SER A 178 -8.27 3.83 -3.27
CA SER A 178 -9.10 3.69 -4.49
C SER A 178 -10.60 3.96 -4.23
N THR A 179 -10.89 4.87 -3.29
CA THR A 179 -12.23 5.21 -2.82
C THR A 179 -12.60 6.57 -3.41
N PRO A 180 -13.84 6.78 -3.87
CA PRO A 180 -14.29 8.08 -4.35
C PRO A 180 -14.05 9.17 -3.28
N THR A 181 -13.54 10.32 -3.70
CA THR A 181 -13.20 11.44 -2.80
C THR A 181 -14.40 11.93 -2.01
N GLU A 182 -15.63 11.76 -2.50
CA GLU A 182 -16.84 12.19 -1.80
C GLU A 182 -17.15 11.34 -0.57
N LYS A 183 -16.71 10.07 -0.55
CA LYS A 183 -16.99 9.13 0.56
C LYS A 183 -15.90 9.07 1.62
N ILE A 184 -14.72 9.62 1.33
CA ILE A 184 -13.59 9.56 2.26
C ILE A 184 -13.88 10.36 3.54
N MET A 185 -14.67 11.43 3.46
CA MET A 185 -14.91 12.31 4.60
C MET A 185 -15.72 11.63 5.71
N ASP A 186 -16.56 10.66 5.38
CA ASP A 186 -17.38 9.90 6.33
C ASP A 186 -16.60 8.74 6.98
N PHE A 187 -15.38 8.45 6.51
CA PHE A 187 -14.57 7.36 7.02
C PHE A 187 -14.03 7.67 8.42
N PRO A 188 -13.84 6.67 9.31
CA PRO A 188 -13.27 6.90 10.64
C PRO A 188 -11.84 7.48 10.58
N ALA A 189 -11.64 8.66 11.18
CA ALA A 189 -10.36 9.35 11.16
C ALA A 189 -9.26 8.54 11.87
N TYR A 190 -9.60 7.84 12.95
CA TYR A 190 -8.63 7.04 13.70
C TYR A 190 -8.05 5.89 12.87
N ALA A 191 -8.88 5.20 12.09
CA ALA A 191 -8.42 4.13 11.20
C ALA A 191 -7.46 4.67 10.13
N MET A 192 -7.75 5.84 9.54
CA MET A 192 -6.85 6.52 8.60
C MET A 192 -5.50 6.87 9.27
N MET A 193 -5.53 7.47 10.46
CA MET A 193 -4.33 7.88 11.18
C MET A 193 -3.47 6.68 11.60
N GLN A 194 -4.08 5.58 12.03
CA GLN A 194 -3.36 4.34 12.29
C GLN A 194 -2.69 3.79 11.03
N PHE A 195 -3.39 3.81 9.90
CA PHE A 195 -2.81 3.37 8.64
C PHE A 195 -1.61 4.22 8.24
N PHE A 196 -1.69 5.56 8.35
CA PHE A 196 -0.56 6.44 8.07
C PHE A 196 0.61 6.21 9.02
N GLU A 197 0.35 5.96 10.30
CA GLU A 197 1.40 5.63 11.28
C GLU A 197 2.10 4.31 10.94
N ASN A 198 1.33 3.24 10.71
CA ASN A 198 1.87 1.91 10.37
C ASN A 198 2.69 1.91 9.07
N HIS A 199 2.47 2.89 8.19
CA HIS A 199 3.20 3.03 6.94
C HIS A 199 4.25 4.14 6.97
N ALA A 200 4.50 4.74 8.14
CA ALA A 200 5.42 5.85 8.35
C ALA A 200 5.16 7.05 7.42
N LEU A 201 3.90 7.29 7.04
CA LEU A 201 3.48 8.36 6.13
C LEU A 201 3.33 9.73 6.81
N LEU A 202 3.29 9.77 8.14
CA LEU A 202 3.19 11.00 8.92
C LEU A 202 4.54 11.71 9.11
N ASN A 203 5.65 10.99 8.97
CA ASN A 203 6.97 11.54 9.26
C ASN A 203 7.69 11.97 7.97
N THR A 204 8.50 13.04 8.08
CA THR A 204 9.38 13.50 6.99
C THR A 204 10.62 12.60 6.83
N THR A 205 10.93 11.79 7.84
CA THR A 205 12.06 10.84 7.88
C THR A 205 11.62 9.52 8.47
N GLY A 206 12.34 8.43 8.20
CA GLY A 206 12.03 7.10 8.75
C GLY A 206 10.94 6.35 7.99
N GLN A 207 10.59 6.81 6.79
CA GLN A 207 9.75 6.06 5.85
C GLN A 207 10.38 4.70 5.57
N HIS A 208 9.55 3.65 5.56
CA HIS A 208 10.02 2.34 5.16
C HIS A 208 10.42 2.36 3.69
N GLN A 209 11.59 1.77 3.38
CA GLN A 209 11.99 1.57 2.00
C GLN A 209 10.97 0.65 1.33
N TRP A 210 10.31 1.16 0.29
CA TRP A 210 9.42 0.36 -0.54
C TRP A 210 10.20 -0.44 -1.56
N TYR A 211 9.63 -1.58 -1.94
CA TYR A 211 10.16 -2.51 -2.93
C TYR A 211 9.04 -2.92 -3.88
N THR A 212 9.42 -3.30 -5.09
CA THR A 212 8.54 -3.94 -6.07
C THR A 212 9.23 -5.18 -6.63
N VAL A 213 8.48 -6.03 -7.33
CA VAL A 213 9.02 -7.23 -7.97
C VAL A 213 9.51 -6.85 -9.37
N GLN A 214 10.79 -7.09 -9.63
CA GLN A 214 11.37 -6.86 -10.95
C GLN A 214 10.72 -7.82 -11.96
N GLY A 215 10.18 -7.29 -13.05
CA GLY A 215 9.40 -8.07 -14.02
C GLY A 215 7.91 -8.16 -13.70
N GLY A 216 7.46 -7.56 -12.58
CA GLY A 216 6.08 -7.51 -12.14
C GLY A 216 5.71 -8.67 -11.21
N SER A 217 4.59 -8.51 -10.52
CA SER A 217 4.04 -9.47 -9.55
C SER A 217 3.88 -10.91 -10.09
N VAL A 218 3.71 -11.07 -11.41
CA VAL A 218 3.67 -12.39 -12.07
C VAL A 218 4.92 -13.24 -11.78
N GLU A 219 6.07 -12.62 -11.54
CA GLU A 219 7.32 -13.34 -11.28
C GLU A 219 7.28 -14.12 -9.96
N TYR A 220 6.68 -13.58 -8.90
CA TYR A 220 6.51 -14.36 -7.67
C TYR A 220 5.39 -15.38 -7.82
N VAL A 221 4.31 -15.05 -8.54
CA VAL A 221 3.19 -15.98 -8.79
C VAL A 221 3.70 -17.24 -9.47
N ARG A 222 4.53 -17.10 -10.52
CA ARG A 222 5.15 -18.23 -11.23
C ARG A 222 6.05 -19.08 -10.34
N ARG A 223 6.80 -18.45 -9.43
CA ARG A 223 7.69 -19.16 -8.50
C ARG A 223 6.91 -19.93 -7.46
N VAL A 224 5.85 -19.33 -6.90
CA VAL A 224 4.96 -20.04 -5.98
C VAL A 224 4.27 -21.19 -6.72
N GLU A 225 3.74 -20.96 -7.93
CA GLU A 225 3.17 -22.02 -8.76
C GLU A 225 4.14 -23.18 -8.98
N ALA A 226 5.40 -22.89 -9.32
CA ALA A 226 6.43 -23.91 -9.50
C ALA A 226 6.70 -24.69 -8.21
N SER A 227 6.64 -24.05 -7.04
CA SER A 227 6.80 -24.73 -5.74
C SER A 227 5.64 -25.64 -5.35
N LEU A 228 4.47 -25.49 -6.00
CA LEU A 228 3.27 -26.29 -5.73
C LEU A 228 3.18 -27.56 -6.61
N ARG A 229 4.14 -27.78 -7.50
CA ARG A 229 4.20 -28.90 -8.44
C ARG A 229 5.27 -29.91 -8.03
#